data_AF-A0A0C3SC90-F1
#
_entry.id   AF-A0A0C3SC90-F1
#
_cell.length_a   1.000
_cell.length_b   1.000
_cell.length_c   1.000
_cell.angle_alpha   90.00
_cell.angle_beta   90.00
_cell.angle_gamma   90.00
#
_symmetry.space_group_name_H-M   'P 1'
#
loop_
_entity.id
_entity.type
_entity.pdbx_description
1 polymer ?
#
loop_
_entity_poly.entity_id
_entity_poly.type
_entity_poly.pdbx_seq_one_letter_code
_entity_poly.pdbx_strand_id
1 'polypeptide(L)'
;MPPRRRCAVCGSKQWRKEPSSGLVTCGEGHVLQSYRNETSEVAELGPHTMKKRALKSGRKKREWQSKADPKLYHGERGRYHYYQCLQLLLRRQVAALIGAWALPAQFEAVCRDVWALHLSLLPSPPTAEPYFHATSQYGGRPPEAPGTPPSDGDPAEERGTGAERDVDDAESSAPSSSDEEDEEDPELEKLLRENSAPPSSSSSEDEEDGVQPRPPLHDKQRNPKTTFRPYDSPAGNIAVLMLACWTLRLPVMYMDFKRVIERHDLPYLDPIRFLPENMTLHLTKQTIKALSPQFPPTALHIHGLTSRLAKLIYRTYGILTPEHNAAPLLWRATRALQGTPTLYVLSKKLGRVLSLTLTLHYSLSPVLKRMKMRDPEHHKYDNAPPEVALITTVLVVLKLVYGLDGERRTPQSAEDPACALPNFTEYLAAVEAAGLGERNIEASLYDTAPEALDSVLELDGAAMDRYIDFCQKALLPLKDRRGNSDAPLGTRSQQQPMDAVPSETMKATPVREGSSDLRPGQAFRIYNSQDILGGLPTDYEKLVQRAARWAGVEEGYVLGAMERYEHRLVRWWRDERKAKESDD
;
A
#
# COMPACT_ATOMS: atom_id res chain seq x y z
N MET A 1 -16.40 -34.27 -57.67
CA MET A 1 -16.93 -35.17 -56.61
C MET A 1 -18.31 -35.64 -57.02
N PRO A 2 -18.66 -36.92 -56.86
CA PRO A 2 -20.00 -37.40 -57.21
C PRO A 2 -21.06 -36.68 -56.37
N PRO A 3 -22.24 -36.38 -56.93
CA PRO A 3 -23.28 -35.62 -56.23
C PRO A 3 -23.77 -36.37 -54.99
N ARG A 4 -24.09 -35.65 -53.90
CA ARG A 4 -24.73 -36.20 -52.68
C ARG A 4 -26.20 -36.63 -52.88
N ARG A 5 -26.56 -37.04 -54.09
CA ARG A 5 -27.92 -37.50 -54.44
C ARG A 5 -27.98 -39.02 -54.33
N ARG A 6 -29.15 -39.56 -53.98
CA ARG A 6 -29.40 -41.00 -53.96
C ARG A 6 -29.58 -41.52 -55.38
N CYS A 7 -29.19 -42.77 -55.64
CA CYS A 7 -29.49 -43.45 -56.91
C CYS A 7 -31.01 -43.51 -57.13
N ALA A 8 -31.48 -43.18 -58.34
CA ALA A 8 -32.91 -43.17 -58.67
C ALA A 8 -33.52 -44.58 -58.73
N VAL A 9 -32.70 -45.61 -58.94
CA VAL A 9 -33.16 -47.00 -59.09
C VAL A 9 -33.15 -47.74 -57.75
N CYS A 10 -32.05 -47.66 -56.99
CA CYS A 10 -31.89 -48.41 -55.74
C CYS A 10 -31.73 -47.58 -54.46
N GLY A 11 -31.70 -46.24 -54.56
CA GLY A 11 -31.64 -45.36 -53.38
C GLY A 11 -30.29 -45.29 -52.65
N SER A 12 -29.27 -46.02 -53.12
CA SER A 12 -27.93 -46.01 -52.54
C SER A 12 -27.29 -44.61 -52.62
N LYS A 13 -26.52 -44.24 -51.59
CA LYS A 13 -25.80 -42.95 -51.49
C LYS A 13 -24.34 -43.04 -51.92
N GLN A 14 -23.84 -44.26 -52.12
CA GLN A 14 -22.45 -44.53 -52.45
C GLN A 14 -22.30 -44.59 -53.96
N TRP A 15 -21.42 -43.73 -54.49
CA TRP A 15 -21.10 -43.64 -55.91
C TRP A 15 -19.60 -43.88 -56.09
N ARG A 16 -19.22 -44.75 -57.02
CA ARG A 16 -17.84 -45.01 -57.43
C ARG A 16 -17.66 -44.59 -58.88
N LYS A 17 -16.48 -44.08 -59.21
CA LYS A 17 -16.11 -43.70 -60.58
C LYS A 17 -15.24 -44.81 -61.16
N GLU A 18 -15.65 -45.35 -62.30
CA GLU A 18 -14.87 -46.38 -62.97
C GLU A 18 -13.67 -45.73 -63.68
N PRO A 19 -12.42 -46.22 -63.46
CA PRO A 19 -11.21 -45.57 -63.94
C PRO A 19 -11.02 -45.63 -65.47
N SER A 20 -11.59 -46.63 -66.14
CA SER A 20 -11.47 -46.84 -67.58
C SER A 20 -12.47 -46.03 -68.42
N SER A 21 -13.72 -45.94 -67.96
CA SER A 21 -14.82 -45.31 -68.72
C SER A 21 -15.17 -43.90 -68.23
N GLY A 22 -14.71 -43.52 -67.04
CA GLY A 22 -15.08 -42.26 -66.38
C GLY A 22 -16.55 -42.20 -65.91
N LEU A 23 -17.33 -43.25 -66.12
CA LEU A 23 -18.71 -43.36 -65.68
C LEU A 23 -18.79 -43.44 -64.15
N VAL A 24 -19.89 -42.94 -63.59
CA VAL A 24 -20.16 -43.01 -62.14
C VAL A 24 -21.26 -44.03 -61.91
N THR A 25 -20.93 -45.09 -61.18
CA THR A 25 -21.81 -46.20 -60.82
C THR A 25 -22.15 -46.17 -59.34
N CYS A 26 -23.37 -46.55 -58.98
CA CYS A 26 -23.74 -46.68 -57.58
C CYS A 26 -23.12 -47.96 -56.97
N GLY A 27 -23.17 -48.10 -55.63
CA GLY A 27 -22.61 -49.27 -54.93
C GLY A 27 -23.16 -50.64 -55.36
N GLU A 28 -24.31 -50.66 -56.04
CA GLU A 28 -24.99 -51.85 -56.55
C GLU A 28 -24.91 -51.98 -58.09
N GLY A 29 -24.19 -51.09 -58.78
CA GLY A 29 -23.87 -51.22 -60.22
C GLY A 29 -24.70 -50.38 -61.20
N HIS A 30 -25.64 -49.55 -60.76
CA HIS A 30 -26.41 -48.68 -61.67
C HIS A 30 -25.60 -47.45 -62.13
N VAL A 31 -25.58 -47.19 -63.43
CA VAL A 31 -24.84 -46.08 -64.05
C VAL A 31 -25.63 -44.76 -63.98
N LEU A 32 -24.98 -43.67 -63.59
CA LEU A 32 -25.56 -42.33 -63.58
C LEU A 32 -25.47 -41.68 -64.97
N GLN A 33 -26.54 -41.80 -65.76
CA GLN A 33 -26.56 -41.44 -67.19
C GLN A 33 -26.32 -39.94 -67.51
N SER A 34 -26.56 -39.03 -66.56
CA SER A 34 -26.42 -37.57 -66.78
C SER A 34 -25.16 -36.97 -66.15
N TYR A 35 -24.22 -37.80 -65.69
CA TYR A 35 -22.98 -37.32 -65.08
C TYR A 35 -21.90 -37.11 -66.14
N ARG A 36 -21.60 -35.83 -66.41
CA ARG A 36 -20.49 -35.42 -67.27
C ARG A 36 -19.28 -35.07 -66.40
N ASN A 37 -18.14 -35.71 -66.64
CA ASN A 37 -16.88 -35.26 -66.04
C ASN A 37 -16.35 -34.07 -66.82
N GLU A 38 -16.23 -32.93 -66.16
CA GLU A 38 -15.45 -31.80 -66.64
C GLU A 38 -14.06 -31.92 -66.01
N THR A 39 -13.07 -32.36 -66.78
CA THR A 39 -11.67 -32.40 -66.36
C THR A 39 -11.07 -31.03 -66.61
N SER A 40 -10.80 -30.27 -65.55
CA SER A 40 -10.17 -28.95 -65.63
C SER A 40 -8.64 -29.07 -65.59
N GLU A 41 -8.06 -29.85 -66.50
CA GLU A 41 -6.60 -29.94 -66.65
C GLU A 41 -6.18 -28.98 -67.76
N VAL A 42 -5.69 -27.81 -67.36
CA VAL A 42 -5.11 -26.81 -68.27
C VAL A 42 -3.61 -26.78 -67.98
N ALA A 43 -2.79 -27.17 -68.95
CA ALA A 43 -1.33 -27.32 -68.76
C ALA A 43 -0.56 -25.99 -68.77
N GLU A 44 -1.14 -24.90 -69.26
CA GLU A 44 -0.54 -23.55 -69.19
C GLU A 44 -1.55 -22.52 -68.68
N LEU A 45 -1.33 -22.03 -67.47
CA LEU A 45 -2.13 -20.99 -66.85
C LEU A 45 -1.56 -19.62 -67.24
N GLY A 46 -2.21 -18.92 -68.18
CA GLY A 46 -1.87 -17.54 -68.52
C GLY A 46 -2.15 -16.53 -67.38
N PRO A 47 -1.61 -15.30 -67.45
CA PRO A 47 -1.60 -14.31 -66.36
C PRO A 47 -2.99 -13.73 -65.97
N HIS A 48 -4.07 -14.16 -66.62
CA HIS A 48 -5.44 -13.71 -66.35
C HIS A 48 -6.34 -14.86 -65.87
N THR A 49 -5.86 -15.66 -64.93
CA THR A 49 -6.67 -16.68 -64.27
C THR A 49 -7.46 -16.07 -63.12
N MET A 50 -8.78 -16.00 -63.30
CA MET A 50 -9.74 -15.51 -62.30
C MET A 50 -9.59 -16.29 -60.99
N LYS A 51 -9.13 -15.62 -59.92
CA LYS A 51 -9.08 -16.18 -58.56
C LYS A 51 -10.51 -16.52 -58.11
N LYS A 52 -10.73 -17.77 -57.67
CA LYS A 52 -12.02 -18.24 -57.15
C LYS A 52 -12.53 -17.27 -56.07
N ARG A 53 -13.74 -16.73 -56.27
CA ARG A 53 -14.46 -15.95 -55.25
C ARG A 53 -14.80 -16.90 -54.09
N ALA A 54 -14.21 -16.70 -52.92
CA ALA A 54 -14.58 -17.45 -51.73
C ALA A 54 -16.06 -17.16 -51.41
N LEU A 55 -16.94 -18.15 -51.59
CA LEU A 55 -18.32 -18.08 -51.14
C LEU A 55 -18.31 -17.95 -49.60
N LYS A 56 -18.65 -16.77 -49.07
CA LYS A 56 -18.84 -16.58 -47.63
C LYS A 56 -19.88 -17.58 -47.16
N SER A 57 -19.46 -18.54 -46.33
CA SER A 57 -20.36 -19.51 -45.73
C SER A 57 -21.43 -18.73 -44.95
N GLY A 58 -22.71 -18.94 -45.27
CA GLY A 58 -23.86 -18.35 -44.56
C GLY A 58 -24.06 -18.92 -43.14
N ARG A 59 -23.03 -19.53 -42.55
CA ARG A 59 -23.05 -19.95 -41.16
C ARG A 59 -23.02 -18.67 -40.33
N LYS A 60 -24.16 -18.30 -39.73
CA LYS A 60 -24.24 -17.23 -38.72
C LYS A 60 -23.08 -17.44 -37.76
N LYS A 61 -22.22 -16.43 -37.64
CA LYS A 61 -21.11 -16.41 -36.67
C LYS A 61 -21.77 -16.70 -35.33
N ARG A 62 -21.53 -17.87 -34.74
CA ARG A 62 -22.02 -18.19 -33.41
C ARG A 62 -21.52 -17.05 -32.53
N GLU A 63 -22.42 -16.28 -31.92
CA GLU A 63 -22.05 -15.26 -30.96
C GLU A 63 -21.13 -15.94 -29.96
N TRP A 64 -19.91 -15.42 -29.85
CA TRP A 64 -18.92 -15.94 -28.95
C TRP A 64 -19.40 -15.57 -27.55
N GLN A 65 -20.21 -16.45 -26.95
CA GLN A 65 -20.62 -16.31 -25.57
C GLN A 65 -19.34 -16.19 -24.75
N SER A 66 -19.11 -15.02 -24.17
CA SER A 66 -17.92 -14.76 -23.38
C SER A 66 -17.82 -15.85 -22.31
N LYS A 67 -16.68 -16.56 -22.25
CA LYS A 67 -16.37 -17.54 -21.19
C LYS A 67 -16.18 -16.88 -19.81
N ALA A 68 -16.54 -15.60 -19.65
CA ALA A 68 -16.44 -14.89 -18.39
C ALA A 68 -17.53 -15.37 -17.44
N ASP A 69 -17.13 -15.73 -16.22
CA ASP A 69 -18.06 -16.18 -15.19
C ASP A 69 -19.07 -15.05 -14.90
N PRO A 70 -20.39 -15.28 -15.08
CA PRO A 70 -21.40 -14.23 -14.94
C PRO A 70 -21.57 -13.73 -13.50
N LYS A 71 -20.93 -14.41 -12.53
CA LYS A 71 -20.93 -14.02 -11.12
C LYS A 71 -19.87 -12.96 -10.83
N LEU A 72 -18.80 -12.86 -11.61
CA LEU A 72 -17.71 -11.92 -11.32
C LEU A 72 -18.08 -10.51 -11.74
N TYR A 73 -17.81 -9.54 -10.86
CA TYR A 73 -18.04 -8.12 -11.18
C TYR A 73 -16.80 -7.52 -11.83
N HIS A 74 -17.01 -6.88 -12.98
CA HIS A 74 -15.99 -6.20 -13.77
C HIS A 74 -16.31 -4.71 -13.91
N GLY A 75 -15.33 -3.92 -14.37
CA GLY A 75 -15.50 -2.49 -14.63
C GLY A 75 -15.85 -1.68 -13.39
N GLU A 76 -16.71 -0.67 -13.55
CA GLU A 76 -17.14 0.20 -12.47
C GLU A 76 -17.91 -0.56 -11.37
N ARG A 77 -18.63 -1.63 -11.72
CA ARG A 77 -19.40 -2.45 -10.75
C ARG A 77 -18.46 -3.20 -9.83
N GLY A 78 -17.40 -3.75 -10.40
CA GLY A 78 -16.31 -4.38 -9.64
C GLY A 78 -15.60 -3.37 -8.75
N ARG A 79 -15.39 -2.15 -9.25
CA ARG A 79 -14.76 -1.07 -8.48
C ARG A 79 -15.61 -0.62 -7.29
N TYR A 80 -16.91 -0.39 -7.48
CA TYR A 80 -17.82 -0.06 -6.40
C TYR A 80 -17.84 -1.18 -5.34
N HIS A 81 -17.94 -2.44 -5.80
CA HIS A 81 -17.93 -3.60 -4.91
C HIS A 81 -16.62 -3.70 -4.10
N TYR A 82 -15.49 -3.38 -4.73
CA TYR A 82 -14.20 -3.31 -4.05
C TYR A 82 -14.20 -2.27 -2.91
N TYR A 83 -14.76 -1.08 -3.12
CA TYR A 83 -14.91 -0.08 -2.05
C TYR A 83 -15.87 -0.53 -0.94
N GLN A 84 -16.91 -1.31 -1.26
CA GLN A 84 -17.75 -1.92 -0.22
C GLN A 84 -16.95 -2.90 0.64
N CYS A 85 -16.08 -3.72 0.03
CA CYS A 85 -15.17 -4.60 0.76
C CYS A 85 -14.22 -3.80 1.66
N LEU A 86 -13.60 -2.73 1.14
CA LEU A 86 -12.73 -1.85 1.93
C LEU A 86 -13.47 -1.18 3.08
N GLN A 87 -14.71 -0.76 2.88
CA GLN A 87 -15.51 -0.15 3.95
C GLN A 87 -15.83 -1.17 5.04
N LEU A 88 -16.18 -2.41 4.70
CA LEU A 88 -16.38 -3.47 5.70
C LEU A 88 -15.09 -3.82 6.44
N LEU A 89 -13.97 -3.85 5.71
CA LEU A 89 -12.65 -4.03 6.31
C LEU A 89 -12.35 -2.91 7.31
N LEU A 90 -12.56 -1.64 6.92
CA LEU A 90 -12.38 -0.49 7.79
C LEU A 90 -13.23 -0.59 9.06
N ARG A 91 -14.50 -0.97 8.95
CA ARG A 91 -15.38 -1.14 10.12
C ARG A 91 -14.83 -2.18 11.11
N ARG A 92 -14.30 -3.30 10.59
CA ARG A 92 -13.66 -4.32 11.43
C ARG A 92 -12.35 -3.82 12.05
N GLN A 93 -11.55 -3.08 11.28
CA GLN A 93 -10.32 -2.45 11.77
C GLN A 93 -10.59 -1.46 12.90
N VAL A 94 -11.60 -0.60 12.75
CA VAL A 94 -12.02 0.35 13.80
C VAL A 94 -12.45 -0.39 15.06
N ALA A 95 -13.31 -1.42 14.94
CA ALA A 95 -13.75 -2.21 16.09
C ALA A 95 -12.58 -2.92 16.80
N ALA A 96 -11.63 -3.46 16.02
CA ALA A 96 -10.43 -4.08 16.55
C ALA A 96 -9.53 -3.09 17.31
N LEU A 97 -9.32 -1.88 16.76
CA LEU A 97 -8.53 -0.83 17.44
C LEU A 97 -9.18 -0.32 18.72
N ILE A 98 -10.50 -0.13 18.71
CA ILE A 98 -11.24 0.28 19.92
C ILE A 98 -11.04 -0.75 21.03
N GLY A 99 -11.11 -2.04 20.71
CA GLY A 99 -10.82 -3.12 21.67
C GLY A 99 -9.35 -3.20 22.10
N ALA A 100 -8.42 -3.08 21.16
CA ALA A 100 -6.99 -3.27 21.40
C ALA A 100 -6.35 -2.10 22.18
N TRP A 101 -6.75 -0.86 21.88
CA TRP A 101 -6.17 0.35 22.49
C TRP A 101 -7.11 1.04 23.49
N ALA A 102 -8.25 0.41 23.81
CA ALA A 102 -9.27 0.97 24.70
C ALA A 102 -9.68 2.41 24.31
N LEU A 103 -9.89 2.63 23.00
CA LEU A 103 -10.20 3.96 22.46
C LEU A 103 -11.62 4.41 22.82
N PRO A 104 -11.86 5.73 22.91
CA PRO A 104 -13.20 6.27 23.12
C PRO A 104 -14.13 5.97 21.93
N ALA A 105 -15.43 5.82 22.18
CA ALA A 105 -16.43 5.52 21.15
C ALA A 105 -16.52 6.58 20.04
N GLN A 106 -16.14 7.83 20.36
CA GLN A 106 -16.04 8.94 19.40
C GLN A 106 -15.06 8.65 18.26
N PHE A 107 -14.09 7.76 18.46
CA PHE A 107 -13.15 7.34 17.43
C PHE A 107 -13.85 6.76 16.19
N GLU A 108 -14.92 5.99 16.37
CA GLU A 108 -15.68 5.44 15.24
C GLU A 108 -16.32 6.55 14.39
N ALA A 109 -16.89 7.58 15.04
CA ALA A 109 -17.51 8.71 14.36
C ALA A 109 -16.47 9.49 13.54
N VAL A 110 -15.31 9.79 14.12
CA VAL A 110 -14.21 10.46 13.42
C VAL A 110 -13.72 9.64 12.23
N CYS A 111 -13.51 8.33 12.40
CA CYS A 111 -13.11 7.46 11.30
C CYS A 111 -14.12 7.45 10.15
N ARG A 112 -15.43 7.49 10.47
CA ARG A 112 -16.50 7.56 9.47
C ARG A 112 -16.46 8.86 8.68
N ASP A 113 -16.27 9.99 9.36
CA ASP A 113 -16.20 11.31 8.73
C ASP A 113 -14.94 11.42 7.85
N VAL A 114 -13.79 10.98 8.36
CA VAL A 114 -12.52 10.97 7.59
C VAL A 114 -12.62 10.03 6.39
N TRP A 115 -13.29 8.88 6.51
CA TRP A 115 -13.55 7.98 5.38
C TRP A 115 -14.43 8.63 4.31
N ALA A 116 -15.49 9.33 4.71
CA ALA A 116 -16.35 10.06 3.78
C ALA A 116 -15.56 11.17 3.05
N LEU A 117 -14.73 11.92 3.77
CA LEU A 117 -13.84 12.91 3.17
C LEU A 117 -12.84 12.25 2.21
N HIS A 118 -12.24 11.12 2.60
CA HIS A 118 -11.33 10.37 1.75
C HIS A 118 -11.99 9.97 0.43
N LEU A 119 -13.19 9.37 0.46
CA LEU A 119 -13.93 8.98 -0.74
C LEU A 119 -14.26 10.18 -1.64
N SER A 120 -14.61 11.33 -1.07
CA SER A 120 -14.90 12.56 -1.83
C SER A 120 -13.68 13.16 -2.53
N LEU A 121 -12.48 12.89 -2.00
CA LEU A 121 -11.20 13.40 -2.51
C LEU A 121 -10.51 12.42 -3.47
N LEU A 122 -11.13 11.28 -3.75
CA LEU A 122 -10.63 10.35 -4.75
C LEU A 122 -10.74 10.99 -6.15
N PRO A 123 -9.73 10.80 -7.03
CA PRO A 123 -9.76 11.36 -8.38
C PRO A 123 -10.94 10.89 -9.24
N SER A 124 -11.46 9.70 -8.93
CA SER A 124 -12.68 9.15 -9.53
C SER A 124 -13.46 8.49 -8.40
N PRO A 125 -14.43 9.20 -7.80
CA PRO A 125 -15.21 8.66 -6.70
C PRO A 125 -16.03 7.46 -7.19
N PRO A 126 -16.27 6.45 -6.33
CA PRO A 126 -17.09 5.31 -6.71
C PRO A 126 -18.50 5.78 -7.08
N THR A 127 -18.93 5.47 -8.30
CA THR A 127 -20.28 5.75 -8.82
C THR A 127 -21.31 4.87 -8.10
N ALA A 128 -22.56 5.31 -7.99
CA ALA A 128 -23.66 4.54 -7.39
C ALA A 128 -24.14 3.38 -8.30
N GLU A 129 -23.19 2.56 -8.75
CA GLU A 129 -23.32 1.47 -9.70
C GLU A 129 -24.48 0.51 -9.45
N PRO A 130 -24.76 0.05 -8.20
CA PRO A 130 -25.89 -0.85 -7.98
C PRO A 130 -27.22 -0.20 -8.36
N TYR A 131 -27.34 1.12 -8.17
CA TYR A 131 -28.52 1.88 -8.55
C TYR A 131 -28.61 2.05 -10.07
N PHE A 132 -27.50 2.39 -10.73
CA PHE A 132 -27.48 2.53 -12.20
C PHE A 132 -27.71 1.21 -12.93
N HIS A 133 -27.13 0.12 -12.44
CA HIS A 133 -27.33 -1.22 -12.97
C HIS A 133 -28.76 -1.72 -12.74
N ALA A 134 -29.35 -1.46 -11.56
CA ALA A 134 -30.76 -1.76 -11.35
C ALA A 134 -31.65 -0.93 -12.30
N THR A 135 -31.37 0.37 -12.44
CA THR A 135 -32.17 1.27 -13.30
C THR A 135 -32.04 0.92 -14.79
N SER A 136 -30.87 0.48 -15.26
CA SER A 136 -30.65 0.05 -16.65
C SER A 136 -31.28 -1.31 -16.95
N GLN A 137 -31.29 -2.24 -16.00
CA GLN A 137 -31.97 -3.52 -16.15
C GLN A 137 -33.51 -3.39 -16.12
N TYR A 138 -34.04 -2.40 -15.39
CA TYR A 138 -35.49 -2.16 -15.26
C TYR A 138 -36.01 -0.98 -16.09
N GLY A 139 -35.26 -0.51 -17.10
CA GLY A 139 -35.75 0.48 -18.07
C GLY A 139 -36.21 1.81 -17.46
N GLY A 140 -35.55 2.30 -16.41
CA GLY A 140 -35.85 3.62 -15.83
C GLY A 140 -37.02 3.65 -14.83
N ARG A 141 -37.55 2.51 -14.38
CA ARG A 141 -38.54 2.49 -13.29
C ARG A 141 -37.83 2.26 -11.95
N PRO A 142 -37.95 3.16 -10.96
CA PRO A 142 -37.34 2.96 -9.65
C PRO A 142 -37.93 1.70 -8.98
N PRO A 143 -37.15 0.96 -8.17
CA PRO A 143 -37.65 -0.23 -7.49
C PRO A 143 -38.75 0.19 -6.51
N GLU A 144 -39.99 -0.22 -6.79
CA GLU A 144 -41.12 -0.06 -5.88
C GLU A 144 -40.82 -0.82 -4.58
N ALA A 145 -41.00 -0.14 -3.45
CA ALA A 145 -40.82 -0.74 -2.12
C ALA A 145 -41.77 -1.94 -1.93
N PRO A 146 -41.35 -3.00 -1.22
CA PRO A 146 -42.18 -4.18 -1.05
C PRO A 146 -43.34 -3.86 -0.10
N GLY A 147 -44.56 -3.64 -0.62
CA GLY A 147 -45.68 -3.36 0.28
C GLY A 147 -47.07 -3.03 -0.28
N THR A 148 -47.41 -3.24 -1.56
CA THR A 148 -48.79 -2.97 -2.02
C THR A 148 -49.35 -4.10 -2.90
N PRO A 149 -50.53 -4.67 -2.56
CA PRO A 149 -51.15 -5.72 -3.36
C PRO A 149 -51.81 -5.14 -4.62
N PRO A 150 -51.97 -5.95 -5.69
CA PRO A 150 -52.47 -5.47 -6.97
C PRO A 150 -53.99 -5.23 -6.91
N SER A 151 -54.43 -4.10 -7.44
CA SER A 151 -55.84 -3.85 -7.77
C SER A 151 -56.05 -4.18 -9.24
N ASP A 152 -56.91 -5.16 -9.50
CA ASP A 152 -57.51 -5.46 -10.80
C ASP A 152 -58.32 -4.27 -11.34
N GLY A 153 -58.39 -4.13 -12.67
CA GLY A 153 -59.23 -3.13 -13.33
C GLY A 153 -58.96 -2.87 -14.83
N ASP A 154 -59.10 -3.91 -15.64
CA ASP A 154 -59.64 -3.99 -17.03
C ASP A 154 -59.19 -3.10 -18.23
N PRO A 155 -59.40 -3.60 -19.48
CA PRO A 155 -58.69 -3.21 -20.70
C PRO A 155 -59.54 -2.47 -21.76
N ALA A 156 -58.87 -1.75 -22.69
CA ALA A 156 -59.28 -1.34 -24.05
C ALA A 156 -58.41 -0.12 -24.45
N GLU A 157 -57.97 0.16 -25.67
CA GLU A 157 -58.29 -0.35 -27.01
C GLU A 157 -57.15 0.09 -27.96
N GLU A 158 -56.95 -0.66 -29.03
CA GLU A 158 -56.02 -0.35 -30.13
C GLU A 158 -56.49 0.84 -30.98
N ARG A 159 -55.54 1.63 -31.49
CA ARG A 159 -55.60 2.15 -32.88
C ARG A 159 -54.20 2.59 -33.34
N GLY A 160 -53.69 1.90 -34.35
CA GLY A 160 -52.42 2.20 -34.99
C GLY A 160 -52.48 3.37 -35.97
N THR A 161 -51.30 3.81 -36.42
CA THR A 161 -50.87 3.86 -37.84
C THR A 161 -49.41 4.31 -37.88
N GLY A 162 -48.67 3.85 -38.90
CA GLY A 162 -47.21 3.84 -38.92
C GLY A 162 -46.55 5.18 -39.22
N ALA A 163 -45.22 5.21 -39.05
CA ALA A 163 -44.27 5.68 -40.06
C ALA A 163 -42.85 5.39 -39.58
N GLU A 164 -42.14 4.61 -40.39
CA GLU A 164 -40.71 4.39 -40.35
C GLU A 164 -39.96 5.71 -40.53
N ARG A 165 -38.95 5.99 -39.70
CA ARG A 165 -37.78 6.79 -40.06
C ARG A 165 -36.55 6.31 -39.29
N ASP A 166 -35.67 5.66 -40.04
CA ASP A 166 -34.26 5.43 -39.73
C ASP A 166 -33.55 6.74 -39.36
N VAL A 167 -32.72 6.70 -38.31
CA VAL A 167 -31.60 7.62 -38.14
C VAL A 167 -30.40 6.84 -37.61
N ASP A 168 -29.30 7.02 -38.31
CA ASP A 168 -28.05 6.27 -38.29
C ASP A 168 -27.30 6.33 -36.95
N ASP A 169 -26.93 5.17 -36.41
CA ASP A 169 -25.93 5.05 -35.34
C ASP A 169 -24.57 4.67 -35.95
N ALA A 170 -23.60 5.56 -35.75
CA ALA A 170 -22.26 5.48 -36.28
C ALA A 170 -21.42 4.43 -35.54
N GLU A 171 -21.18 3.28 -36.18
CA GLU A 171 -20.23 2.28 -35.72
C GLU A 171 -18.78 2.78 -35.86
N SER A 172 -18.18 3.22 -34.76
CA SER A 172 -16.73 3.36 -34.63
C SER A 172 -16.08 1.98 -34.52
N SER A 173 -15.32 1.64 -35.56
CA SER A 173 -14.53 0.42 -35.69
C SER A 173 -13.40 0.33 -34.64
N ALA A 174 -13.25 -0.85 -34.02
CA ALA A 174 -12.00 -1.27 -33.38
C ALA A 174 -11.57 -2.64 -33.95
N PRO A 175 -10.27 -2.87 -34.19
CA PRO A 175 -9.79 -4.03 -34.92
C PRO A 175 -9.71 -5.29 -34.04
N SER A 176 -9.96 -6.42 -34.70
CA SER A 176 -9.76 -7.78 -34.23
C SER A 176 -8.28 -8.17 -34.29
N SER A 177 -7.74 -8.73 -33.21
CA SER A 177 -6.63 -9.70 -33.28
C SER A 177 -6.97 -10.94 -32.44
N SER A 178 -7.09 -12.07 -33.11
CA SER A 178 -6.79 -13.41 -32.59
C SER A 178 -5.25 -13.60 -32.74
N ASP A 179 -4.52 -14.49 -32.09
CA ASP A 179 -4.77 -15.76 -31.41
C ASP A 179 -3.79 -15.94 -30.24
N GLU A 180 -4.08 -16.94 -29.43
CA GLU A 180 -3.51 -17.33 -28.14
C GLU A 180 -2.13 -18.02 -28.26
N GLU A 181 -1.20 -17.67 -27.37
CA GLU A 181 -0.23 -18.59 -26.76
C GLU A 181 -0.22 -18.30 -25.25
N ASP A 182 -0.07 -19.34 -24.41
CA ASP A 182 -0.01 -19.28 -22.94
C ASP A 182 1.18 -18.44 -22.45
N GLU A 183 1.08 -17.11 -22.61
CA GLU A 183 1.99 -16.16 -22.00
C GLU A 183 1.40 -15.71 -20.67
N GLU A 184 2.15 -15.96 -19.61
CA GLU A 184 1.90 -15.41 -18.29
C GLU A 184 1.60 -13.93 -18.42
N ASP A 185 0.39 -13.52 -18.05
CA ASP A 185 -0.10 -12.15 -18.18
C ASP A 185 0.99 -11.18 -17.69
N PRO A 186 1.61 -10.36 -18.57
CA PRO A 186 2.72 -9.49 -18.19
C PRO A 186 2.30 -8.46 -17.13
N GLU A 187 1.00 -8.21 -16.99
CA GLU A 187 0.41 -7.41 -15.91
C GLU A 187 0.38 -8.17 -14.57
N LEU A 188 0.09 -9.48 -14.61
CA LEU A 188 0.16 -10.36 -13.46
C LEU A 188 1.61 -10.57 -13.00
N GLU A 189 2.55 -10.78 -13.94
CA GLU A 189 3.99 -10.86 -13.65
C GLU A 189 4.51 -9.54 -13.08
N LYS A 190 4.11 -8.39 -13.62
CA LYS A 190 4.50 -7.08 -13.09
C LYS A 190 3.96 -6.87 -11.67
N LEU A 191 2.71 -7.24 -11.40
CA LEU A 191 2.13 -7.21 -10.05
C LEU A 191 2.74 -8.28 -9.13
N LEU A 192 3.25 -9.40 -9.65
CA LEU A 192 4.00 -10.39 -8.87
C LEU A 192 5.37 -9.82 -8.52
N ARG A 193 6.03 -9.13 -9.44
CA ARG A 193 7.31 -8.46 -9.23
C ARG A 193 7.21 -7.24 -8.30
N GLU A 194 6.14 -6.45 -8.40
CA GLU A 194 5.85 -5.30 -7.52
C GLU A 194 5.45 -5.72 -6.10
N ASN A 195 4.76 -6.87 -5.92
CA ASN A 195 4.40 -7.38 -4.59
C ASN A 195 5.48 -8.28 -3.94
N SER A 196 6.35 -8.90 -4.73
CA SER A 196 7.45 -9.75 -4.20
C SER A 196 8.66 -8.93 -3.79
N ALA A 197 8.75 -7.67 -4.25
CA ALA A 197 9.65 -6.71 -3.63
C ALA A 197 9.01 -6.25 -2.30
N PRO A 198 9.76 -6.18 -1.19
CA PRO A 198 9.33 -5.32 -0.09
C PRO A 198 9.06 -3.92 -0.68
N PRO A 199 8.17 -3.10 -0.12
CA PRO A 199 7.96 -1.73 -0.59
C PRO A 199 9.25 -0.93 -0.38
N SER A 200 10.19 -1.07 -1.32
CA SER A 200 11.39 -0.27 -1.46
C SER A 200 10.93 1.16 -1.67
N SER A 201 11.61 2.06 -0.99
CA SER A 201 11.35 3.50 -0.88
C SER A 201 11.35 4.25 -2.22
N SER A 202 10.43 3.98 -3.16
CA SER A 202 10.22 4.85 -4.32
C SER A 202 9.23 5.97 -3.99
N SER A 203 9.61 6.85 -3.06
CA SER A 203 8.98 8.16 -2.91
C SER A 203 9.79 9.19 -3.72
N SER A 204 9.71 9.11 -5.04
CA SER A 204 10.23 10.14 -5.94
C SER A 204 9.07 10.87 -6.62
N GLU A 205 8.28 11.60 -5.84
CA GLU A 205 7.44 12.69 -6.33
C GLU A 205 7.54 13.83 -5.30
N ASP A 206 8.59 14.64 -5.46
CA ASP A 206 8.74 16.06 -5.05
C ASP A 206 10.24 16.44 -5.02
N GLU A 207 10.96 16.23 -6.13
CA GLU A 207 12.24 16.91 -6.40
C GLU A 207 11.98 17.92 -7.53
N GLU A 208 11.45 19.10 -7.19
CA GLU A 208 11.62 20.30 -8.02
C GLU A 208 12.97 20.91 -7.65
N ASP A 209 14.02 20.59 -8.39
CA ASP A 209 15.24 21.40 -8.42
C ASP A 209 15.69 21.64 -9.87
N GLY A 210 15.93 22.92 -10.17
CA GLY A 210 16.05 23.44 -11.52
C GLY A 210 17.35 23.07 -12.22
N VAL A 211 17.24 22.37 -13.35
CA VAL A 211 18.26 22.34 -14.40
C VAL A 211 17.56 22.45 -15.76
N GLN A 212 18.14 23.27 -16.65
CA GLN A 212 17.59 23.71 -17.94
C GLN A 212 17.11 22.57 -18.86
N PRO A 213 16.09 22.83 -19.71
CA PRO A 213 15.37 21.79 -20.45
C PRO A 213 16.18 21.23 -21.63
N ARG A 214 16.30 19.90 -21.71
CA ARG A 214 16.60 19.18 -22.96
C ARG A 214 15.28 18.95 -23.73
N PRO A 215 15.31 18.99 -25.07
CA PRO A 215 14.10 18.97 -25.88
C PRO A 215 13.38 17.61 -25.80
N PRO A 216 12.03 17.58 -25.86
CA PRO A 216 11.26 16.37 -25.62
C PRO A 216 11.30 15.46 -26.85
N LEU A 217 11.72 14.21 -26.65
CA LEU A 217 11.39 13.13 -27.57
C LEU A 217 9.94 12.73 -27.32
N HIS A 218 9.16 12.67 -28.41
CA HIS A 218 7.74 12.36 -28.43
C HIS A 218 7.43 11.05 -27.69
N ASP A 219 6.99 11.18 -26.43
CA ASP A 219 6.44 10.06 -25.68
C ASP A 219 4.93 9.99 -25.93
N LYS A 220 4.49 8.88 -26.53
CA LYS A 220 3.07 8.62 -26.77
C LYS A 220 2.38 8.50 -25.42
N GLN A 221 1.43 9.40 -25.16
CA GLN A 221 0.55 9.36 -23.98
C GLN A 221 -0.09 7.97 -23.85
N ARG A 222 0.44 7.18 -22.92
CA ARG A 222 -0.07 5.88 -22.56
C ARG A 222 -1.22 6.12 -21.59
N ASN A 223 -2.45 6.10 -22.08
CA ASN A 223 -3.66 6.21 -21.25
C ASN A 223 -3.67 5.05 -20.23
N PRO A 224 -3.57 5.29 -18.90
CA PRO A 224 -3.61 4.22 -17.93
C PRO A 224 -5.06 3.77 -17.75
N LYS A 225 -5.46 2.74 -18.51
CA LYS A 225 -6.72 2.04 -18.30
C LYS A 225 -6.58 1.17 -17.04
N THR A 226 -7.44 1.42 -16.06
CA THR A 226 -7.84 0.51 -14.96
C THR A 226 -6.78 0.04 -13.95
N THR A 227 -5.75 0.83 -13.64
CA THR A 227 -4.87 0.50 -12.50
C THR A 227 -5.47 1.00 -11.17
N PHE A 228 -5.61 0.09 -10.20
CA PHE A 228 -5.88 0.47 -8.81
C PHE A 228 -4.82 1.49 -8.37
N ARG A 229 -5.25 2.70 -8.06
CA ARG A 229 -4.31 3.76 -7.65
C ARG A 229 -3.79 3.44 -6.24
N PRO A 230 -2.61 3.94 -5.82
CA PRO A 230 -2.06 3.66 -4.50
C PRO A 230 -3.02 3.98 -3.33
N TYR A 231 -3.91 4.94 -3.54
CA TYR A 231 -4.91 5.41 -2.57
C TYR A 231 -6.14 4.53 -2.47
N ASP A 232 -6.36 3.69 -3.48
CA ASP A 232 -7.44 2.71 -3.51
C ASP A 232 -7.00 1.44 -2.74
N SER A 233 -5.75 1.34 -2.28
CA SER A 233 -5.24 0.16 -1.59
C SER A 233 -5.77 0.03 -0.14
N PRO A 234 -5.70 -1.18 0.48
CA PRO A 234 -5.98 -1.36 1.90
C PRO A 234 -5.10 -0.50 2.83
N ALA A 235 -3.92 -0.07 2.38
CA ALA A 235 -3.08 0.89 3.11
C ALA A 235 -3.74 2.28 3.23
N GLY A 236 -4.63 2.63 2.29
CA GLY A 236 -5.50 3.81 2.38
C GLY A 236 -6.41 3.79 3.61
N ASN A 237 -6.95 2.62 3.98
CA ASN A 237 -7.72 2.48 5.23
C ASN A 237 -6.85 2.77 6.45
N ILE A 238 -5.61 2.29 6.47
CA ILE A 238 -4.67 2.56 7.57
C ILE A 238 -4.34 4.06 7.64
N ALA A 239 -4.16 4.73 6.50
CA ALA A 239 -3.97 6.17 6.45
C ALA A 239 -5.18 6.95 7.03
N VAL A 240 -6.40 6.49 6.75
CA VAL A 240 -7.64 7.06 7.33
C VAL A 240 -7.67 6.87 8.84
N LEU A 241 -7.33 5.67 9.34
CA LEU A 241 -7.25 5.39 10.78
C LEU A 241 -6.19 6.24 11.47
N MET A 242 -5.01 6.39 10.86
CA MET A 242 -3.92 7.20 11.40
C MET A 242 -4.31 8.67 11.47
N LEU A 243 -4.94 9.19 10.42
CA LEU A 243 -5.46 10.55 10.40
C LEU A 243 -6.50 10.76 11.50
N ALA A 244 -7.43 9.83 11.67
CA ALA A 244 -8.43 9.88 12.75
C ALA A 244 -7.77 9.88 14.14
N CYS A 245 -6.76 9.02 14.38
CA CYS A 245 -6.00 9.03 15.64
C CYS A 245 -5.37 10.40 15.92
N TRP A 246 -4.84 11.06 14.89
CA TRP A 246 -4.20 12.37 15.03
C TRP A 246 -5.20 13.50 15.24
N THR A 247 -6.37 13.44 14.61
CA THR A 247 -7.44 14.43 14.91
C THR A 247 -7.88 14.37 16.38
N LEU A 248 -7.83 13.20 17.01
CA LEU A 248 -8.07 13.02 18.45
C LEU A 248 -6.83 13.25 19.33
N ARG A 249 -5.69 13.66 18.75
CA ARG A 249 -4.40 13.87 19.43
C ARG A 249 -3.91 12.65 20.21
N LEU A 250 -4.20 11.45 19.71
CA LEU A 250 -3.66 10.21 20.26
C LEU A 250 -2.17 10.09 19.91
N PRO A 251 -1.30 9.71 20.87
CA PRO A 251 0.15 9.63 20.67
C PRO A 251 0.57 8.30 19.99
N VAL A 252 0.03 8.06 18.80
CA VAL A 252 0.22 6.84 18.00
C VAL A 252 1.28 7.08 16.92
N MET A 253 2.15 6.10 16.71
CA MET A 253 3.19 6.08 15.68
C MET A 253 2.80 5.17 14.51
N TYR A 254 3.42 5.33 13.34
CA TYR A 254 3.16 4.42 12.21
C TYR A 254 3.60 2.99 12.53
N MET A 255 4.70 2.84 13.30
CA MET A 255 5.14 1.52 13.78
C MET A 255 4.16 0.83 14.72
N ASP A 256 3.29 1.56 15.42
CA ASP A 256 2.25 0.95 16.25
C ASP A 256 1.23 0.22 15.36
N PHE A 257 0.86 0.79 14.20
CA PHE A 257 0.01 0.11 13.22
C PHE A 257 0.70 -1.12 12.62
N LYS A 258 1.98 -1.01 12.23
CA LYS A 258 2.77 -2.15 11.72
C LYS A 258 2.72 -3.31 12.72
N ARG A 259 3.02 -3.06 13.99
CA ARG A 259 3.04 -4.08 15.06
C ARG A 259 1.68 -4.73 15.31
N VAL A 260 0.59 -3.95 15.32
CA VAL A 260 -0.75 -4.49 15.56
C VAL A 260 -1.24 -5.30 14.36
N ILE A 261 -0.81 -4.96 13.15
CA ILE A 261 -1.03 -5.76 11.94
C ILE A 261 -0.26 -7.08 12.00
N GLU A 262 1.03 -7.04 12.33
CA GLU A 262 1.89 -8.22 12.46
C GLU A 262 1.39 -9.20 13.53
N ARG A 263 0.91 -8.68 14.67
CA ARG A 263 0.26 -9.47 15.71
C ARG A 263 -1.10 -10.05 15.30
N HIS A 264 -1.59 -9.76 14.10
CA HIS A 264 -2.93 -10.15 13.62
C HIS A 264 -4.06 -9.67 14.55
N ASP A 265 -3.85 -8.57 15.28
CA ASP A 265 -4.88 -7.89 16.07
C ASP A 265 -5.72 -6.97 15.19
N LEU A 266 -5.07 -6.29 14.22
CA LEU A 266 -5.74 -5.48 13.21
C LEU A 266 -5.93 -6.30 11.93
N PRO A 267 -7.17 -6.53 11.45
CA PRO A 267 -7.41 -7.19 10.18
C PRO A 267 -6.80 -6.38 9.03
N TYR A 268 -5.77 -6.92 8.38
CA TYR A 268 -5.11 -6.29 7.24
C TYR A 268 -4.48 -7.36 6.34
N LEU A 269 -3.77 -8.31 6.95
CA LEU A 269 -3.31 -9.53 6.29
C LEU A 269 -4.50 -10.50 6.14
N ASP A 270 -4.71 -11.01 4.94
CA ASP A 270 -5.82 -11.90 4.55
C ASP A 270 -7.22 -11.43 5.01
N PRO A 271 -7.68 -10.24 4.56
CA PRO A 271 -8.95 -9.67 5.00
C PRO A 271 -10.17 -10.44 4.47
N ILE A 272 -9.98 -11.32 3.48
CA ILE A 272 -11.05 -12.06 2.80
C ILE A 272 -11.78 -12.98 3.77
N ARG A 273 -11.06 -13.54 4.76
CA ARG A 273 -11.63 -14.39 5.82
C ARG A 273 -12.71 -13.70 6.65
N PHE A 274 -12.70 -12.37 6.69
CA PHE A 274 -13.63 -11.59 7.48
C PHE A 274 -14.80 -11.03 6.64
N LEU A 275 -14.77 -11.18 5.32
CA LEU A 275 -15.83 -10.72 4.44
C LEU A 275 -16.96 -11.76 4.36
N PRO A 276 -18.23 -11.31 4.18
CA PRO A 276 -19.35 -12.23 3.97
C PRO A 276 -19.18 -13.04 2.66
N GLU A 277 -19.57 -14.31 2.68
CA GLU A 277 -19.46 -15.24 1.53
C GLU A 277 -20.15 -14.69 0.27
N ASN A 278 -21.30 -14.03 0.44
CA ASN A 278 -22.05 -13.41 -0.67
C ASN A 278 -21.26 -12.30 -1.38
N MET A 279 -20.31 -11.64 -0.71
CA MET A 279 -19.45 -10.64 -1.34
C MET A 279 -18.24 -11.30 -1.99
N THR A 280 -17.65 -12.30 -1.35
CA THR A 280 -16.44 -12.95 -1.88
C THR A 280 -16.68 -13.69 -3.20
N LEU A 281 -17.91 -14.15 -3.46
CA LEU A 281 -18.30 -14.83 -4.72
C LEU A 281 -18.19 -13.94 -5.96
N HIS A 282 -18.24 -12.61 -5.80
CA HIS A 282 -18.25 -11.66 -6.91
C HIS A 282 -16.87 -11.04 -7.18
N LEU A 283 -15.87 -11.38 -6.37
CA LEU A 283 -14.52 -10.81 -6.48
C LEU A 283 -13.70 -11.53 -7.55
N THR A 284 -13.08 -10.75 -8.44
CA THR A 284 -12.09 -11.25 -9.40
C THR A 284 -10.76 -11.57 -8.71
N LYS A 285 -9.94 -12.42 -9.33
CA LYS A 285 -8.58 -12.74 -8.85
C LYS A 285 -7.73 -11.48 -8.60
N GLN A 286 -7.85 -10.47 -9.46
CA GLN A 286 -7.15 -9.19 -9.31
C GLN A 286 -7.63 -8.42 -8.07
N THR A 287 -8.96 -8.31 -7.86
CA THR A 287 -9.52 -7.63 -6.67
C THR A 287 -9.18 -8.35 -5.37
N ILE A 288 -9.13 -9.69 -5.38
CA ILE A 288 -8.69 -10.54 -4.27
C ILE A 288 -7.24 -10.21 -3.89
N LYS A 289 -6.33 -10.18 -4.88
CA LYS A 289 -4.92 -9.83 -4.68
C LYS A 289 -4.75 -8.39 -4.18
N ALA A 290 -5.56 -7.45 -4.69
CA ALA A 290 -5.53 -6.05 -4.26
C ALA A 290 -6.09 -5.83 -2.85
N LEU A 291 -7.06 -6.65 -2.41
CA LEU A 291 -7.61 -6.60 -1.05
C LEU A 291 -6.66 -7.25 -0.04
N SER A 292 -5.92 -8.29 -0.42
CA SER A 292 -5.08 -9.07 0.48
C SER A 292 -3.58 -8.86 0.21
N PRO A 293 -2.98 -7.79 0.76
CA PRO A 293 -1.53 -7.58 0.67
C PRO A 293 -0.78 -8.67 1.44
N GLN A 294 0.42 -9.02 0.95
CA GLN A 294 1.27 -10.05 1.55
C GLN A 294 2.04 -9.54 2.77
N PHE A 295 2.40 -8.26 2.77
CA PHE A 295 3.22 -7.63 3.79
C PHE A 295 2.49 -6.45 4.44
N PRO A 296 2.77 -6.16 5.72
CA PRO A 296 2.32 -4.92 6.34
C PRO A 296 2.92 -3.71 5.62
N PRO A 297 2.20 -2.57 5.59
CA PRO A 297 2.69 -1.38 4.91
C PRO A 297 3.84 -0.74 5.71
N THR A 298 4.85 -0.23 5.01
CA THR A 298 5.97 0.48 5.65
C THR A 298 5.53 1.83 6.22
N ALA A 299 6.21 2.29 7.27
CA ALA A 299 5.88 3.55 7.93
C ALA A 299 5.88 4.75 6.95
N LEU A 300 6.88 4.81 6.06
CA LEU A 300 6.97 5.86 5.02
C LEU A 300 5.81 5.79 4.03
N HIS A 301 5.37 4.59 3.64
CA HIS A 301 4.24 4.43 2.73
C HIS A 301 2.94 4.93 3.36
N ILE A 302 2.66 4.52 4.61
CA ILE A 302 1.48 5.00 5.35
C ILE A 302 1.56 6.52 5.55
N HIS A 303 2.74 7.05 5.90
CA HIS A 303 2.95 8.48 6.07
C HIS A 303 2.66 9.25 4.78
N GLY A 304 3.18 8.80 3.62
CA GLY A 304 2.90 9.44 2.33
C GLY A 304 1.41 9.49 2.00
N LEU A 305 0.68 8.40 2.21
CA LEU A 305 -0.78 8.35 2.02
C LEU A 305 -1.51 9.30 2.98
N THR A 306 -1.12 9.30 4.26
CA THR A 306 -1.75 10.11 5.32
C THR A 306 -1.48 11.61 5.12
N SER A 307 -0.23 11.96 4.81
CA SER A 307 0.24 13.33 4.55
C SER A 307 -0.48 13.92 3.34
N ARG A 308 -0.59 13.16 2.24
CA ARG A 308 -1.35 13.57 1.06
C ARG A 308 -2.84 13.75 1.38
N LEU A 309 -3.45 12.82 2.12
CA LEU A 309 -4.86 12.93 2.51
C LEU A 309 -5.11 14.20 3.35
N ALA A 310 -4.25 14.47 4.34
CA ALA A 310 -4.35 15.67 5.17
C ALA A 310 -4.17 16.96 4.35
N LYS A 311 -3.20 16.98 3.42
CA LYS A 311 -3.01 18.09 2.47
C LYS A 311 -4.27 18.34 1.63
N LEU A 312 -4.88 17.28 1.10
CA LEU A 312 -6.08 17.39 0.27
C LEU A 312 -7.29 17.89 1.08
N ILE A 313 -7.50 17.34 2.28
CA ILE A 313 -8.57 17.77 3.17
C ILE A 313 -8.44 19.26 3.50
N TYR A 314 -7.22 19.73 3.80
CA TYR A 314 -6.97 21.13 4.08
C TYR A 314 -7.19 22.02 2.86
N ARG A 315 -6.69 21.63 1.67
CA ARG A 315 -6.84 22.43 0.44
C ARG A 315 -8.29 22.51 -0.06
N THR A 316 -9.06 21.44 0.07
CA THR A 316 -10.42 21.37 -0.47
C THR A 316 -11.47 21.89 0.51
N TYR A 317 -11.34 21.53 1.80
CA TYR A 317 -12.37 21.81 2.81
C TYR A 317 -11.93 22.80 3.89
N GLY A 318 -10.65 23.20 3.93
CA GLY A 318 -10.12 24.07 4.98
C GLY A 318 -10.06 23.42 6.37
N ILE A 319 -10.24 22.09 6.45
CA ILE A 319 -10.21 21.37 7.72
C ILE A 319 -8.75 21.16 8.12
N LEU A 320 -8.34 21.81 9.22
CA LEU A 320 -6.99 21.70 9.76
C LEU A 320 -6.89 20.46 10.66
N THR A 321 -5.95 19.58 10.36
CA THR A 321 -5.54 18.51 11.27
C THR A 321 -4.58 19.08 12.31
N PRO A 322 -4.80 18.85 13.61
CA PRO A 322 -3.96 19.42 14.66
C PRO A 322 -2.53 18.86 14.62
N GLU A 323 -1.61 19.58 15.28
CA GLU A 323 -0.25 19.10 15.54
C GLU A 323 -0.27 17.79 16.34
N HIS A 324 0.73 16.95 16.06
CA HIS A 324 0.91 15.69 16.75
C HIS A 324 1.18 15.89 18.24
N ASN A 325 0.74 14.94 19.07
CA ASN A 325 1.01 14.95 20.51
C ASN A 325 2.48 14.61 20.80
N ALA A 326 3.36 15.59 20.62
CA ALA A 326 4.80 15.40 20.61
C ALA A 326 5.40 15.10 21.99
N ALA A 327 4.78 15.52 23.09
CA ALA A 327 5.30 15.30 24.44
C ALA A 327 5.42 13.81 24.81
N PRO A 328 4.37 12.97 24.70
CA PRO A 328 4.46 11.54 24.94
C PRO A 328 5.30 10.82 23.88
N LEU A 329 5.26 11.22 22.61
CA LEU A 329 6.12 10.60 21.60
C LEU A 329 7.61 10.88 21.85
N LEU A 330 7.96 12.11 22.22
CA LEU A 330 9.34 12.44 22.57
C LEU A 330 9.79 11.62 23.79
N TRP A 331 8.90 11.37 24.75
CA TRP A 331 9.20 10.48 25.88
C TRP A 331 9.38 9.02 25.44
N ARG A 332 8.56 8.54 24.51
CA ARG A 332 8.73 7.20 23.90
C ARG A 332 10.05 7.10 23.15
N ALA A 333 10.44 8.14 22.40
CA ALA A 333 11.70 8.22 21.67
C ALA A 333 12.90 8.24 22.63
N THR A 334 12.84 9.02 23.71
CA THR A 334 13.92 9.05 24.72
C THR A 334 14.03 7.71 25.44
N ARG A 335 12.91 7.07 25.79
CA ARG A 335 12.93 5.72 26.39
C ARG A 335 13.45 4.67 25.43
N ALA A 336 13.13 4.77 24.14
CA ALA A 336 13.65 3.86 23.13
C ALA A 336 15.18 3.91 23.10
N LEU A 337 15.78 5.09 23.21
CA LEU A 337 17.24 5.24 23.29
C LEU A 337 17.80 5.12 24.71
N GLN A 338 17.09 4.49 25.66
CA GLN A 338 17.52 4.34 27.06
C GLN A 338 17.94 5.66 27.73
N GLY A 339 17.30 6.76 27.31
CA GLY A 339 17.60 8.10 27.75
C GLY A 339 16.94 8.47 29.09
N THR A 340 17.50 9.50 29.71
CA THR A 340 17.02 10.05 31.00
C THR A 340 16.01 11.19 30.81
N PRO A 341 15.32 11.63 31.88
CA PRO A 341 14.52 12.86 31.84
C PRO A 341 15.31 14.10 31.44
N THR A 342 16.61 14.16 31.74
CA THR A 342 17.48 15.27 31.29
C THR A 342 17.63 15.26 29.77
N LEU A 343 17.80 14.08 29.15
CA LEU A 343 17.80 13.95 27.69
C LEU A 343 16.48 14.46 27.09
N TYR A 344 15.35 14.12 27.68
CA TYR A 344 14.03 14.62 27.24
C TYR A 344 13.96 16.15 27.25
N VAL A 345 14.41 16.79 28.33
CA VAL A 345 14.38 18.26 28.44
C VAL A 345 15.32 18.91 27.41
N LEU A 346 16.52 18.35 27.21
CA LEU A 346 17.46 18.84 26.20
C LEU A 346 16.90 18.71 24.78
N SER A 347 16.34 17.55 24.44
CA SER A 347 15.72 17.31 23.13
C SER A 347 14.51 18.21 22.90
N LYS A 348 13.71 18.47 23.94
CA LYS A 348 12.60 19.43 23.87
C LYS A 348 13.08 20.86 23.59
N LYS A 349 14.18 21.29 24.23
CA LYS A 349 14.79 22.61 23.96
C LYS A 349 15.35 22.66 22.53
N LEU A 350 16.07 21.63 22.10
CA LEU A 350 16.62 21.54 20.75
C LEU A 350 15.52 21.53 19.68
N GLY A 351 14.42 20.80 19.89
CA GLY A 351 13.31 20.76 18.95
C GLY A 351 12.66 22.14 18.71
N ARG A 352 12.64 23.02 19.72
CA ARG A 352 12.21 24.42 19.57
C ARG A 352 13.18 25.22 18.72
N VAL A 353 14.48 25.07 18.97
CA VAL A 353 15.54 25.74 18.20
C VAL A 353 15.49 25.33 16.72
N LEU A 354 15.29 24.04 16.45
CA LEU A 354 15.19 23.50 15.10
C LEU A 354 13.88 23.83 14.38
N SER A 355 12.89 24.40 15.09
CA SER A 355 11.54 24.69 14.58
C SER A 355 10.92 23.47 13.89
N LEU A 356 10.88 22.32 14.60
CA LEU A 356 10.37 21.06 14.04
C LEU A 356 8.91 21.20 13.58
N THR A 357 8.63 20.69 12.38
CA THR A 357 7.27 20.53 11.86
C THR A 357 6.65 19.28 12.48
N LEU A 358 5.68 19.47 13.38
CA LEU A 358 4.96 18.39 14.07
C LEU A 358 3.58 18.11 13.45
N THR A 359 3.35 18.60 12.23
CA THR A 359 2.13 18.38 11.43
C THR A 359 2.31 17.21 10.45
N LEU A 360 1.21 16.66 9.92
CA LEU A 360 1.27 15.56 8.92
C LEU A 360 1.92 15.96 7.60
N HIS A 361 1.78 17.23 7.26
CA HIS A 361 2.31 17.83 6.04
C HIS A 361 2.77 19.25 6.36
N TYR A 362 3.87 19.69 5.74
CA TYR A 362 4.45 21.01 5.98
C TYR A 362 3.47 22.15 5.66
N SER A 363 2.55 21.98 4.71
CA SER A 363 1.56 23.01 4.36
C SER A 363 0.53 23.31 5.45
N LEU A 364 0.44 22.46 6.48
CA LEU A 364 -0.43 22.67 7.64
C LEU A 364 0.27 23.50 8.72
N SER A 365 1.60 23.63 8.63
CA SER A 365 2.43 24.44 9.53
C SER A 365 2.47 25.89 9.03
N PRO A 366 2.64 26.89 9.91
CA PRO A 366 2.94 28.25 9.49
C PRO A 366 4.16 28.28 8.55
N VAL A 367 4.07 29.12 7.52
CA VAL A 367 5.14 29.29 6.52
C VAL A 367 6.38 29.87 7.20
N LEU A 368 7.55 29.37 6.81
CA LEU A 368 8.83 29.89 7.27
C LEU A 368 8.94 31.39 6.97
N LYS A 369 9.51 32.16 7.90
CA LYS A 369 9.77 33.58 7.70
C LYS A 369 10.74 33.75 6.52
N ARG A 370 10.26 34.30 5.40
CA ARG A 370 11.10 34.65 4.26
C ARG A 370 11.84 35.95 4.56
N MET A 371 13.14 35.86 4.82
CA MET A 371 14.00 37.04 4.98
C MET A 371 14.56 37.48 3.62
N LYS A 372 14.73 36.53 2.69
CA LYS A 372 15.23 36.73 1.32
C LYS A 372 14.29 36.11 0.28
N MET A 373 14.31 36.66 -0.94
CA MET A 373 13.48 36.16 -2.06
C MET A 373 13.79 34.70 -2.47
N ARG A 374 15.01 34.21 -2.20
CA ARG A 374 15.44 32.82 -2.47
C ARG A 374 15.30 31.89 -1.26
N ASP A 375 14.70 32.34 -0.15
CA ASP A 375 14.50 31.46 0.99
C ASP A 375 13.44 30.41 0.63
N PRO A 376 13.71 29.12 0.87
CA PRO A 376 12.79 28.06 0.51
C PRO A 376 11.52 28.13 1.38
N GLU A 377 10.38 27.71 0.82
CA GLU A 377 9.09 27.75 1.52
C GLU A 377 9.02 26.73 2.67
N HIS A 378 9.77 25.64 2.53
CA HIS A 378 9.92 24.56 3.50
C HIS A 378 11.35 24.00 3.41
N HIS A 379 11.79 23.29 4.42
CA HIS A 379 13.08 22.61 4.42
C HIS A 379 12.93 21.14 4.01
N LYS A 380 13.98 20.55 3.42
CA LYS A 380 14.05 19.10 3.18
C LYS A 380 13.88 18.36 4.52
N TYR A 381 13.07 17.31 4.52
CA TYR A 381 12.58 16.56 5.69
C TYR A 381 11.58 17.29 6.61
N ASP A 382 10.97 18.39 6.19
CA ASP A 382 9.81 18.96 6.93
C ASP A 382 8.54 18.11 6.78
N ASN A 383 8.45 17.32 5.70
CA ASN A 383 7.43 16.29 5.52
C ASN A 383 7.88 14.91 6.02
N ALA A 384 8.85 14.85 6.95
CA ALA A 384 9.21 13.59 7.56
C ALA A 384 8.14 13.16 8.58
N PRO A 385 7.95 11.85 8.83
CA PRO A 385 7.14 11.40 9.95
C PRO A 385 7.59 12.08 11.26
N PRO A 386 6.68 12.63 12.08
CA PRO A 386 7.04 13.31 13.33
C PRO A 386 7.82 12.43 14.31
N GLU A 387 7.58 11.12 14.31
CA GLU A 387 8.39 10.16 15.07
C GLU A 387 9.87 10.15 14.64
N VAL A 388 10.15 10.22 13.33
CA VAL A 388 11.52 10.36 12.82
C VAL A 388 12.10 11.70 13.24
N ALA A 389 11.35 12.80 13.09
CA ALA A 389 11.81 14.12 13.51
C ALA A 389 12.22 14.14 15.00
N LEU A 390 11.38 13.57 15.88
CA LEU A 390 11.63 13.53 17.31
C LEU A 390 12.83 12.64 17.67
N ILE A 391 12.92 11.41 17.16
CA ILE A 391 14.06 10.52 17.47
C ILE A 391 15.39 11.08 16.94
N THR A 392 15.37 11.68 15.75
CA THR A 392 16.53 12.36 15.16
C THR A 392 16.99 13.52 16.03
N THR A 393 16.09 14.30 16.63
CA THR A 393 16.51 15.35 17.58
C THR A 393 17.17 14.79 18.84
N VAL A 394 16.70 13.64 19.35
CA VAL A 394 17.35 12.97 20.47
C VAL A 394 18.77 12.52 20.10
N LEU A 395 18.96 11.97 18.90
CA LEU A 395 20.28 11.58 18.40
C LEU A 395 21.24 12.77 18.26
N VAL A 396 20.75 13.93 17.78
CA VAL A 396 21.57 15.15 17.71
C VAL A 396 22.00 15.59 19.11
N VAL A 397 21.13 15.53 20.11
CA VAL A 397 21.54 15.82 21.51
C VAL A 397 22.59 14.83 22.01
N LEU A 398 22.41 13.53 21.76
CA LEU A 398 23.39 12.51 22.15
C LEU A 398 24.74 12.75 21.48
N LYS A 399 24.75 13.18 20.22
CA LYS A 399 25.97 13.55 19.49
C LYS A 399 26.65 14.79 20.09
N LEU A 400 25.88 15.82 20.47
CA LEU A 400 26.40 17.01 21.14
C LEU A 400 27.02 16.69 22.50
N VAL A 401 26.45 15.74 23.25
CA VAL A 401 26.90 15.36 24.59
C VAL A 401 28.09 14.42 24.56
N TYR A 402 27.97 13.27 23.90
CA TYR A 402 28.94 12.17 24.00
C TYR A 402 30.04 12.22 22.96
N GLY A 403 29.78 12.88 21.82
CA GLY A 403 30.76 12.96 20.75
C GLY A 403 30.89 11.69 19.92
N LEU A 404 29.79 11.34 19.25
CA LEU A 404 29.66 10.15 18.40
C LEU A 404 30.45 10.26 17.07
N ASP A 405 31.45 11.12 16.99
CA ASP A 405 32.28 11.40 15.81
C ASP A 405 33.74 10.94 15.97
N GLY A 406 34.04 10.18 17.02
CA GLY A 406 35.37 9.66 17.34
C GLY A 406 36.16 10.55 18.31
N GLU A 407 35.67 11.76 18.61
CA GLU A 407 36.26 12.66 19.59
C GLU A 407 35.42 12.67 20.87
N ARG A 408 36.03 12.29 22.00
CA ARG A 408 35.32 12.24 23.28
C ARG A 408 35.00 13.66 23.77
N ARG A 409 33.79 13.83 24.29
CA ARG A 409 33.35 15.06 24.97
C ARG A 409 33.07 14.77 26.43
N THR A 410 33.60 15.59 27.32
CA THR A 410 33.39 15.45 28.77
C THR A 410 33.06 16.79 29.41
N PRO A 411 32.10 16.83 30.36
CA PRO A 411 31.71 18.07 31.01
C PRO A 411 32.88 18.60 31.84
N GLN A 412 33.21 19.87 31.62
CA GLN A 412 34.29 20.57 32.34
C GLN A 412 33.76 21.42 33.51
N SER A 413 32.44 21.61 33.62
CA SER A 413 31.77 22.34 34.70
C SER A 413 30.66 21.50 35.28
N ALA A 414 30.44 21.60 36.60
CA ALA A 414 29.33 20.94 37.29
C ALA A 414 27.94 21.50 36.88
N GLU A 415 27.89 22.68 36.25
CA GLU A 415 26.65 23.28 35.73
C GLU A 415 26.24 22.71 34.37
N ASP A 416 27.08 21.90 33.73
CA ASP A 416 26.80 21.32 32.42
C ASP A 416 25.69 20.25 32.53
N PRO A 417 24.60 20.35 31.74
CA PRO A 417 23.54 19.33 31.75
C PRO A 417 24.04 17.93 31.37
N ALA A 418 25.20 17.80 30.70
CA ALA A 418 25.83 16.52 30.42
C ALA A 418 26.22 15.72 31.68
N CYS A 419 26.44 16.38 32.82
CA CYS A 419 26.74 15.72 34.09
C CYS A 419 25.58 14.82 34.57
N ALA A 420 24.34 15.16 34.21
CA ALA A 420 23.16 14.39 34.59
C ALA A 420 22.86 13.21 33.64
N LEU A 421 23.70 13.00 32.61
CA LEU A 421 23.58 11.90 31.68
C LEU A 421 24.50 10.74 32.08
N PRO A 422 24.10 9.48 31.79
CA PRO A 422 24.86 8.30 32.18
C PRO A 422 26.23 8.24 31.50
N ASN A 423 27.17 7.52 32.10
CA ASN A 423 28.47 7.26 31.48
C ASN A 423 28.25 6.56 30.12
N PHE A 424 28.95 7.04 29.10
CA PHE A 424 28.83 6.56 27.73
C PHE A 424 28.96 5.03 27.58
N THR A 425 29.88 4.39 28.29
CA THR A 425 30.09 2.93 28.17
C THR A 425 28.94 2.13 28.77
N GLU A 426 28.44 2.56 29.93
CA GLU A 426 27.29 1.92 30.59
C GLU A 426 26.01 2.18 29.78
N TYR A 427 25.87 3.39 29.23
CA TYR A 427 24.78 3.78 28.35
C TYR A 427 24.71 2.92 27.08
N LEU A 428 25.83 2.77 26.36
CA LEU A 428 25.86 1.92 25.17
C LEU A 428 25.54 0.46 25.49
N ALA A 429 26.08 -0.08 26.58
CA ALA A 429 25.76 -1.43 27.03
C ALA A 429 24.25 -1.59 27.32
N ALA A 430 23.62 -0.60 27.96
CA ALA A 430 22.18 -0.61 28.21
C ALA A 430 21.36 -0.54 26.90
N VAL A 431 21.81 0.27 25.93
CA VAL A 431 21.18 0.36 24.60
C VAL A 431 21.27 -0.97 23.85
N GLU A 432 22.42 -1.64 23.90
CA GLU A 432 22.64 -2.95 23.30
C GLU A 432 21.79 -4.04 23.98
N ALA A 433 21.80 -4.08 25.32
CA ALA A 433 20.97 -5.00 26.10
C ALA A 433 19.48 -4.83 25.81
N ALA A 434 19.01 -3.58 25.70
CA ALA A 434 17.63 -3.29 25.30
C ALA A 434 17.32 -3.74 23.87
N GLY A 435 18.28 -3.62 22.94
CA GLY A 435 18.13 -4.13 21.57
C GLY A 435 17.97 -5.65 21.53
N LEU A 436 18.75 -6.37 22.33
CA LEU A 436 18.63 -7.83 22.47
C LEU A 436 17.33 -8.24 23.16
N GLY A 437 16.92 -7.51 24.20
CA GLY A 437 15.64 -7.73 24.88
C GLY A 437 14.44 -7.53 23.95
N GLU A 438 14.44 -6.51 23.11
CA GLU A 438 13.38 -6.28 22.11
C GLU A 438 13.35 -7.34 21.00
N ARG A 439 14.50 -7.90 20.61
CA ARG A 439 14.55 -9.05 19.68
C ARG A 439 13.92 -10.30 20.32
N ASN A 440 14.16 -10.53 21.61
CA ASN A 440 13.62 -11.67 22.35
C ASN A 440 12.14 -11.48 22.76
N ILE A 441 11.67 -10.25 22.87
CA ILE A 441 10.30 -9.91 23.30
C ILE A 441 9.47 -9.51 22.07
N GLU A 442 8.69 -10.46 21.56
CA GLU A 442 7.57 -10.27 20.64
C GLU A 442 7.86 -9.66 19.26
N ALA A 443 8.99 -9.00 19.01
CA ALA A 443 9.25 -8.35 17.72
C ALA A 443 9.78 -9.33 16.66
N SER A 444 10.71 -10.22 17.00
CA SER A 444 11.32 -11.16 16.03
C SER A 444 10.37 -12.29 15.59
N LEU A 445 9.43 -12.70 16.46
CA LEU A 445 8.47 -13.78 16.16
C LEU A 445 7.43 -13.42 15.10
N TYR A 446 7.09 -12.13 15.00
CA TYR A 446 5.97 -11.65 14.18
C TYR A 446 6.41 -10.69 13.06
N ASP A 447 7.67 -10.25 13.06
CA ASP A 447 8.19 -9.39 12.00
C ASP A 447 8.28 -10.19 10.70
N THR A 448 7.72 -9.61 9.66
CA THR A 448 7.65 -10.20 8.33
C THR A 448 8.89 -9.89 7.50
N ALA A 449 9.83 -9.10 8.05
CA ALA A 449 11.09 -8.82 7.38
C ALA A 449 11.97 -10.08 7.27
N PRO A 450 12.56 -10.36 6.10
CA PRO A 450 13.30 -11.60 5.83
C PRO A 450 14.57 -11.77 6.69
N GLU A 451 15.04 -10.73 7.37
CA GLU A 451 16.22 -10.74 8.25
C GLU A 451 15.85 -10.74 9.75
N ALA A 452 14.56 -10.77 10.11
CA ALA A 452 14.13 -10.55 11.49
C ALA A 452 14.17 -11.80 12.37
N LEU A 453 14.14 -13.01 11.78
CA LEU A 453 14.24 -14.27 12.50
C LEU A 453 15.52 -15.00 12.08
N ASP A 454 16.56 -14.91 12.90
CA ASP A 454 17.88 -15.50 12.60
C ASP A 454 17.81 -17.03 12.40
N SER A 455 16.90 -17.75 13.09
CA SER A 455 16.50 -19.13 12.77
C SER A 455 15.33 -19.62 13.64
N VAL A 456 14.34 -20.30 13.07
CA VAL A 456 13.27 -21.00 13.83
C VAL A 456 13.85 -22.07 14.78
N LEU A 457 15.06 -22.55 14.48
CA LEU A 457 15.73 -23.61 15.24
C LEU A 457 16.37 -23.12 16.54
N GLU A 458 16.54 -21.81 16.71
CA GLU A 458 17.18 -21.21 17.90
C GLU A 458 16.17 -20.78 18.97
N LEU A 459 14.87 -21.00 18.74
CA LEU A 459 13.84 -20.66 19.71
C LEU A 459 13.91 -21.54 20.96
N ASP A 460 13.74 -20.91 22.12
CA ASP A 460 13.52 -21.63 23.36
C ASP A 460 12.10 -22.23 23.41
N GLY A 461 11.87 -23.17 24.33
CA GLY A 461 10.56 -23.84 24.45
C GLY A 461 9.41 -22.86 24.71
N ALA A 462 9.65 -21.82 25.50
CA ALA A 462 8.65 -20.81 25.82
C ALA A 462 8.30 -19.91 24.61
N ALA A 463 9.28 -19.53 23.79
CA ALA A 463 9.02 -18.76 22.57
C ALA A 463 8.41 -19.63 21.46
N MET A 464 8.72 -20.93 21.41
CA MET A 464 7.99 -21.89 20.57
C MET A 464 6.50 -21.96 20.93
N ASP A 465 6.15 -22.06 22.21
CA ASP A 465 4.74 -22.06 22.64
C ASP A 465 4.03 -20.75 22.22
N ARG A 466 4.68 -19.59 22.41
CA ARG A 466 4.15 -18.30 21.94
C ARG A 466 3.99 -18.22 20.42
N TYR A 467 4.89 -18.86 19.67
CA TYR A 467 4.80 -18.94 18.22
C TYR A 467 3.64 -19.85 17.77
N ILE A 468 3.38 -20.95 18.47
CA ILE A 468 2.24 -21.83 18.20
C ILE A 468 0.92 -21.12 18.52
N ASP A 469 0.84 -20.42 19.66
CA ASP A 469 -0.31 -19.58 20.01
C ASP A 469 -0.59 -18.51 18.93
N PHE A 470 0.48 -17.94 18.38
CA PHE A 470 0.39 -17.03 17.24
C PHE A 470 -0.10 -17.72 15.97
N CYS A 471 0.43 -18.89 15.61
CA CYS A 471 -0.04 -19.67 14.46
C CYS A 471 -1.52 -20.00 14.59
N GLN A 472 -1.98 -20.37 15.79
CA GLN A 472 -3.40 -20.61 16.08
C GLN A 472 -4.24 -19.36 15.78
N LYS A 473 -3.73 -18.18 16.11
CA LYS A 473 -4.40 -16.90 15.80
C LYS A 473 -4.32 -16.55 14.31
N ALA A 474 -3.15 -16.58 13.68
CA ALA A 474 -2.97 -16.16 12.30
C ALA A 474 -3.65 -17.12 11.31
N LEU A 475 -3.54 -18.43 11.53
CA LEU A 475 -3.93 -19.44 10.55
C LEU A 475 -5.36 -19.95 10.72
N LEU A 476 -5.91 -20.02 11.94
CA LEU A 476 -7.26 -20.58 12.12
C LEU A 476 -8.35 -19.57 11.75
N PRO A 477 -9.32 -19.96 10.88
CA PRO A 477 -10.49 -19.14 10.60
C PRO A 477 -11.36 -19.01 11.86
N LEU A 478 -12.07 -17.88 11.97
CA LEU A 478 -12.86 -17.53 13.17
C LEU A 478 -13.90 -18.60 13.55
N LYS A 479 -14.40 -19.36 12.56
CA LYS A 479 -15.37 -20.44 12.71
C LYS A 479 -14.77 -21.69 13.38
N ASP A 480 -13.49 -22.01 13.10
CA ASP A 480 -12.83 -23.23 13.60
C ASP A 480 -12.13 -23.04 14.95
N ARG A 481 -12.00 -21.78 15.41
CA ARG A 481 -11.51 -21.47 16.77
C ARG A 481 -12.48 -21.92 17.87
N ARG A 482 -13.73 -22.25 17.53
CA ARG A 482 -14.78 -22.71 18.45
C ARG A 482 -15.23 -24.12 18.08
N GLY A 483 -14.32 -25.08 18.21
CA GLY A 483 -14.63 -26.48 18.43
C GLY A 483 -15.20 -27.24 17.24
N ASN A 484 -14.33 -27.92 16.50
CA ASN A 484 -14.65 -29.23 15.90
C ASN A 484 -13.38 -29.97 15.43
N SER A 485 -12.38 -30.10 16.30
CA SER A 485 -11.21 -30.93 16.05
C SER A 485 -11.15 -32.08 17.05
N ASP A 486 -10.97 -33.30 16.55
CA ASP A 486 -10.83 -34.53 17.36
C ASP A 486 -9.59 -34.51 18.28
N ALA A 487 -8.72 -33.50 18.12
CA ALA A 487 -7.65 -33.17 19.05
C ALA A 487 -7.98 -31.86 19.78
N PRO A 488 -7.89 -31.81 21.13
CA PRO A 488 -8.10 -30.58 21.87
C PRO A 488 -7.01 -29.56 21.50
N LEU A 489 -7.40 -28.46 20.88
CA LEU A 489 -6.55 -27.28 20.74
C LEU A 489 -6.26 -26.76 22.16
N GLY A 490 -4.98 -26.63 22.50
CA GLY A 490 -4.50 -26.35 23.85
C GLY A 490 -5.18 -25.15 24.53
N THR A 491 -5.27 -25.21 25.85
CA THR A 491 -5.80 -24.13 26.68
C THR A 491 -4.88 -22.92 26.59
N ARG A 492 -5.40 -21.79 26.12
CA ARG A 492 -4.70 -20.50 26.04
C ARG A 492 -3.96 -20.23 27.35
N SER A 493 -2.62 -20.27 27.33
CA SER A 493 -1.82 -19.87 28.48
C SER A 493 -2.13 -18.41 28.78
N GLN A 494 -2.54 -18.12 30.01
CA GLN A 494 -2.70 -16.74 30.45
C GLN A 494 -1.34 -16.08 30.38
N GLN A 495 -1.23 -15.03 29.56
CA GLN A 495 -0.05 -14.17 29.51
C GLN A 495 0.25 -13.73 30.95
N GLN A 496 1.38 -14.20 31.49
CA GLN A 496 1.88 -13.65 32.75
C GLN A 496 2.18 -12.17 32.52
N PRO A 497 1.77 -11.29 33.44
CA PRO A 497 2.13 -9.88 33.36
C PRO A 497 3.65 -9.79 33.31
N MET A 498 4.16 -9.10 32.29
CA MET A 498 5.60 -8.97 32.09
C MET A 498 6.24 -8.35 33.32
N ASP A 499 7.21 -9.04 33.89
CA ASP A 499 8.05 -8.50 34.95
C ASP A 499 8.66 -7.17 34.48
N ALA A 500 8.60 -6.16 35.33
CA ALA A 500 9.25 -4.89 35.10
C ALA A 500 10.75 -5.14 34.88
N VAL A 501 11.25 -4.77 33.69
CA VAL A 501 12.69 -4.82 33.41
C VAL A 501 13.41 -4.12 34.56
N PRO A 502 14.36 -4.79 35.26
CA PRO A 502 15.07 -4.17 36.35
C PRO A 502 15.76 -2.90 35.83
N SER A 503 15.40 -1.76 36.42
CA SER A 503 16.01 -0.48 36.08
C SER A 503 17.41 -0.46 36.69
N GLU A 504 18.39 -1.00 35.97
CA GLU A 504 19.79 -0.86 36.36
C GLU A 504 20.15 0.63 36.43
N THR A 505 20.56 1.08 37.61
CA THR A 505 20.97 2.45 37.83
C THR A 505 22.35 2.68 37.20
N MET A 506 22.38 3.36 36.06
CA MET A 506 23.63 3.77 35.40
C MET A 506 24.31 4.91 36.18
N LYS A 507 25.64 4.91 36.24
CA LYS A 507 26.43 5.97 36.87
C LYS A 507 26.45 7.23 36.00
N ALA A 508 26.43 8.39 36.64
CA ALA A 508 26.52 9.67 35.97
C ALA A 508 27.91 9.93 35.35
N THR A 509 27.95 10.79 34.33
CA THR A 509 29.19 11.16 33.64
C THR A 509 30.05 12.05 34.57
N PRO A 510 31.33 11.68 34.84
CA PRO A 510 32.18 12.45 35.74
C PRO A 510 32.60 13.79 35.12
N VAL A 511 32.67 14.84 35.95
CA VAL A 511 33.27 16.12 35.58
C VAL A 511 34.79 15.95 35.51
N ARG A 512 35.41 16.38 34.41
CA ARG A 512 36.86 16.34 34.23
C ARG A 512 37.38 17.75 33.95
N GLU A 513 37.83 18.40 35.01
CA GLU A 513 38.47 19.72 34.89
C GLU A 513 39.89 19.55 34.29
N GLY A 514 40.18 20.26 33.19
CA GLY A 514 41.50 20.28 32.57
C GLY A 514 41.85 19.11 31.63
N SER A 515 40.87 18.31 31.19
CA SER A 515 41.10 17.30 30.14
C SER A 515 41.36 17.94 28.77
N SER A 516 42.12 17.24 27.92
CA SER A 516 42.25 17.57 26.49
C SER A 516 40.95 17.34 25.69
N ASP A 517 39.97 16.69 26.30
CA ASP A 517 38.67 16.40 25.69
C ASP A 517 37.86 17.68 25.45
N LEU A 518 37.10 17.70 24.35
CA LEU A 518 36.24 18.83 24.00
C LEU A 518 35.07 18.97 24.99
N ARG A 519 34.61 20.21 25.19
CA ARG A 519 33.37 20.45 25.96
C ARG A 519 32.15 19.95 25.17
N PRO A 520 31.10 19.44 25.84
CA PRO A 520 29.82 19.14 25.22
C PRO A 520 29.30 20.33 24.41
N GLY A 521 28.91 20.08 23.16
CA GLY A 521 28.44 21.10 22.23
C GLY A 521 29.47 22.09 21.69
N GLN A 522 30.77 22.00 22.01
CA GLN A 522 31.81 22.93 21.55
C GLN A 522 32.06 22.86 20.03
N ALA A 523 32.11 21.65 19.49
CA ALA A 523 32.22 21.36 18.07
C ALA A 523 31.60 20.00 17.81
N PHE A 524 31.16 19.72 16.59
CA PHE A 524 30.75 18.38 16.15
C PHE A 524 30.90 18.22 14.64
N ARG A 525 31.28 17.00 14.21
CA ARG A 525 31.42 16.66 12.80
C ARG A 525 30.08 16.31 12.19
N ILE A 526 29.75 16.91 11.04
CA ILE A 526 28.55 16.56 10.26
C ILE A 526 28.94 15.47 9.26
N TYR A 527 28.19 14.36 9.27
CA TYR A 527 28.37 13.27 8.31
C TYR A 527 27.40 13.46 7.14
N ASN A 528 27.88 13.20 5.92
CA ASN A 528 27.05 13.27 4.73
C ASN A 528 26.22 11.98 4.62
N SER A 529 24.90 12.11 4.50
CA SER A 529 23.98 10.99 4.36
C SER A 529 24.16 10.18 3.06
N GLN A 530 24.82 10.77 2.05
CA GLN A 530 25.08 10.12 0.75
C GLN A 530 26.44 9.40 0.68
N ASP A 531 27.24 9.46 1.75
CA ASP A 531 28.56 8.84 1.78
C ASP A 531 28.47 7.35 2.16
N ILE A 532 28.00 6.54 1.22
CA ILE A 532 27.80 5.08 1.38
C ILE A 532 29.12 4.34 1.63
N LEU A 533 30.26 4.93 1.21
CA LEU A 533 31.60 4.36 1.36
C LEU A 533 32.30 4.82 2.64
N GLY A 534 31.77 5.84 3.32
CA GLY A 534 32.29 6.34 4.57
C GLY A 534 31.86 5.46 5.74
N GLY A 535 32.82 4.89 6.47
CA GLY A 535 32.52 4.17 7.70
C GLY A 535 32.02 5.14 8.78
N LEU A 536 30.77 4.98 9.21
CA LEU A 536 30.26 5.62 10.43
C LEU A 536 30.99 5.01 11.65
N PRO A 537 31.27 5.79 12.72
CA PRO A 537 31.75 5.21 13.96
C PRO A 537 30.78 4.14 14.48
N THR A 538 31.30 3.00 14.93
CA THR A 538 30.50 1.83 15.33
C THR A 538 29.43 2.16 16.37
N ASP A 539 29.76 3.04 17.31
CA ASP A 539 28.86 3.44 18.39
C ASP A 539 27.72 4.33 17.87
N TYR A 540 28.00 5.14 16.85
CA TYR A 540 27.01 5.98 16.19
C TYR A 540 26.05 5.14 15.34
N GLU A 541 26.59 4.20 14.57
CA GLU A 541 25.83 3.27 13.73
C GLU A 541 24.82 2.46 14.56
N LYS A 542 25.24 1.91 15.71
CA LYS A 542 24.34 1.18 16.62
C LYS A 542 23.15 2.02 17.10
N LEU A 543 23.38 3.30 17.44
CA LEU A 543 22.32 4.21 17.86
C LEU A 543 21.37 4.56 16.72
N VAL A 544 21.91 4.79 15.52
CA VAL A 544 21.12 5.08 14.30
C VAL A 544 20.28 3.86 13.93
N GLN A 545 20.85 2.66 13.94
CA GLN A 545 20.13 1.41 13.67
C GLN A 545 18.95 1.22 14.63
N ARG A 546 19.17 1.47 15.92
CA ARG A 546 18.08 1.39 16.92
C ARG A 546 16.99 2.44 16.67
N ALA A 547 17.36 3.68 16.35
CA ALA A 547 16.41 4.73 16.02
C ALA A 547 15.60 4.41 14.75
N ALA A 548 16.26 3.91 13.71
CA ALA A 548 15.66 3.48 12.45
C ALA A 548 14.62 2.37 12.67
N ARG A 549 14.99 1.32 13.43
CA ARG A 549 14.08 0.24 13.83
C ARG A 549 12.90 0.73 14.67
N TRP A 550 13.11 1.67 15.58
CA TRP A 550 12.04 2.22 16.40
C TRP A 550 11.03 3.05 15.56
N ALA A 551 11.53 3.84 14.61
CA ALA A 551 10.72 4.68 13.73
C ALA A 551 10.16 3.93 12.51
N GLY A 552 10.66 2.73 12.18
CA GLY A 552 10.20 1.95 11.04
C GLY A 552 10.67 2.47 9.68
N VAL A 553 11.84 3.11 9.66
CA VAL A 553 12.44 3.69 8.45
C VAL A 553 13.84 3.12 8.25
N GLU A 554 14.36 3.25 7.03
CA GLU A 554 15.74 2.85 6.72
C GLU A 554 16.76 3.78 7.42
N GLU A 555 17.94 3.23 7.75
CA GLU A 555 19.01 3.96 8.44
C GLU A 555 19.44 5.22 7.67
N GLY A 556 19.51 5.14 6.33
CA GLY A 556 19.82 6.26 5.46
C GLY A 556 18.81 7.41 5.56
N TYR A 557 17.53 7.12 5.80
CA TYR A 557 16.51 8.16 5.98
C TYR A 557 16.71 8.94 7.28
N VAL A 558 17.07 8.24 8.37
CA VAL A 558 17.40 8.87 9.66
C VAL A 558 18.65 9.75 9.52
N LEU A 559 19.71 9.24 8.88
CA LEU A 559 20.94 9.98 8.63
C LEU A 559 20.69 11.24 7.79
N GLY A 560 19.86 11.13 6.75
CA GLY A 560 19.44 12.27 5.93
C GLY A 560 18.71 13.36 6.73
N ALA A 561 17.80 12.96 7.62
CA ALA A 561 17.13 13.89 8.53
C ALA A 561 18.11 14.52 9.54
N MET A 562 19.03 13.73 10.10
CA MET A 562 20.06 14.20 11.04
C MET A 562 20.94 15.27 10.41
N GLU A 563 21.48 15.03 9.21
CA GLU A 563 22.33 15.97 8.48
C GLU A 563 21.65 17.34 8.31
N ARG A 564 20.35 17.35 7.98
CA ARG A 564 19.60 18.60 7.83
C ARG A 564 19.36 19.31 9.15
N TYR A 565 19.07 18.58 10.22
CA TYR A 565 18.88 19.18 11.55
C TYR A 565 20.18 19.74 12.11
N GLU A 566 21.30 19.06 11.87
CA GLU A 566 22.65 19.55 12.20
C GLU A 566 22.99 20.84 11.45
N HIS A 567 22.72 20.90 10.14
CA HIS A 567 22.89 22.13 9.37
C HIS A 567 21.98 23.28 9.85
N ARG A 568 20.73 22.99 10.25
CA ARG A 568 19.82 23.99 10.84
C ARG A 568 20.38 24.51 12.17
N LEU A 569 20.88 23.63 13.03
CA LEU A 569 21.49 23.99 14.31
C LEU A 569 22.71 24.90 14.12
N VAL A 570 23.61 24.55 13.20
CA VAL A 570 24.81 25.36 12.90
C VAL A 570 24.42 26.74 12.36
N ARG A 571 23.40 26.82 11.51
CA ARG A 571 22.89 28.10 10.99
C ARG A 571 22.36 28.96 12.15
N TRP A 572 21.50 28.40 12.98
CA TRP A 572 20.96 29.09 14.15
C TRP A 572 22.08 29.58 15.09
N TRP A 573 23.09 28.75 15.36
CA TRP A 573 24.20 29.14 16.22
C TRP A 573 25.02 30.30 15.63
N ARG A 574 25.24 30.32 14.30
CA ARG A 574 25.90 31.45 13.64
C ARG A 574 25.08 32.74 13.74
N ASP A 575 23.76 32.64 13.59
CA ASP A 575 22.87 33.80 13.65
C ASP A 575 22.79 34.38 15.07
N GLU A 576 22.72 33.52 16.10
CA GLU A 576 22.80 33.92 17.52
C GLU A 576 24.13 34.60 17.87
N ARG A 577 25.25 34.08 17.36
CA ARG A 577 26.56 34.72 17.59
C ARG A 577 26.63 36.11 16.96
N LYS A 578 26.11 36.27 15.74
CA LYS A 578 26.04 37.57 15.08
C LYS A 578 25.13 38.55 15.82
N ALA A 579 24.01 38.08 16.36
CA ALA A 579 23.10 38.91 17.14
C ALA A 579 23.77 39.43 18.42
N LYS A 580 24.51 38.56 19.13
CA LYS A 580 25.29 38.96 20.31
C LYS A 580 26.42 39.93 19.97
N GLU A 581 27.13 39.69 18.87
CA GLU A 581 28.18 40.60 18.36
C GLU A 581 27.63 41.94 17.85
N SER A 582 26.31 42.06 17.60
CA SER A 582 25.68 43.34 17.22
C SER A 582 25.05 44.11 18.39
N ASP A 583 24.82 43.44 19.52
CA ASP A 583 24.28 44.04 20.75
C ASP A 583 25.40 44.52 21.69
N ASP A 584 26.64 44.04 21.52
CA ASP A 584 27.88 44.55 22.11
C ASP A 584 28.51 45.66 21.24
#